data_AF-A0A317LTP4-F1
#
_entry.id   AF-A0A317LTP4-F1
#
_cell.length_a   1.000
_cell.length_b   1.000
_cell.length_c   1.000
_cell.angle_alpha   90.00
_cell.angle_beta   90.00
_cell.angle_gamma   90.00
#
_symmetry.space_group_name_H-M   'P 1'
#
loop_
_entity.id
_entity.type
_entity.pdbx_description
1 polymer ?
#
loop_
_entity_poly.entity_id
_entity_poly.type
_entity_poly.pdbx_seq_one_letter_code
_entity_poly.pdbx_strand_id
1 'polypeptide(L)'
;MSHHEGRVPGPLIVALPLVLILTGCSTPDTEAGAEPEATTPYVSAFWVEREVRVRTLERMFTEGDSDVVIANTGPTRELLFDAGVVHEEGDGYRVELDTDTWDTSLNLNRIDGALGSAMRQNEVTWCGDAVEAEDFVEDYMDEFWETLDTFDAYEASVIDYVDCGTGRV
;
A
#
# COMPACT_ATOMS: atom_id res chain seq x y z
N MET A 1 -66.56 7.78 27.90
CA MET A 1 -66.99 8.70 28.97
C MET A 1 -65.95 9.81 29.01
N SER A 2 -66.16 10.87 28.23
CA SER A 2 -66.82 12.13 28.62
C SER A 2 -65.81 13.07 29.29
N HIS A 3 -65.28 14.06 28.55
CA HIS A 3 -65.81 15.44 28.40
C HIS A 3 -65.56 16.34 29.61
N HIS A 4 -64.75 17.39 29.43
CA HIS A 4 -65.03 18.80 29.77
C HIS A 4 -63.74 19.62 29.51
N GLU A 5 -63.70 20.58 28.57
CA GLU A 5 -64.32 21.93 28.55
C GLU A 5 -63.56 23.01 29.34
N GLY A 6 -63.42 24.19 28.70
CA GLY A 6 -63.02 25.46 29.33
C GLY A 6 -62.07 26.29 28.45
N ARG A 7 -62.52 27.13 27.51
CA ARG A 7 -63.14 28.48 27.60
C ARG A 7 -62.13 29.65 27.64
N VAL A 8 -62.16 30.39 26.52
CA VAL A 8 -61.65 31.73 26.11
C VAL A 8 -61.74 32.80 27.22
N PRO A 9 -60.81 33.79 27.40
CA PRO A 9 -60.83 35.06 26.61
C PRO A 9 -59.56 35.91 26.49
N GLY A 10 -59.54 36.72 25.42
CA GLY A 10 -59.28 38.17 25.55
C GLY A 10 -57.85 38.69 25.42
N PRO A 11 -57.70 40.01 25.19
CA PRO A 11 -56.78 40.58 24.21
C PRO A 11 -55.55 41.23 24.86
N LEU A 12 -54.49 41.50 24.08
CA LEU A 12 -53.61 42.64 24.36
C LEU A 12 -52.76 43.02 23.14
N ILE A 13 -53.09 44.20 22.61
CA ILE A 13 -52.25 44.99 21.72
C ILE A 13 -51.09 45.54 22.56
N VAL A 14 -49.86 45.25 22.16
CA VAL A 14 -48.68 46.02 22.58
C VAL A 14 -47.84 46.29 21.32
N ALA A 15 -47.63 47.58 21.08
CA ALA A 15 -46.82 48.11 19.98
C ALA A 15 -45.32 48.13 20.33
N LEU A 16 -44.51 48.37 19.29
CA LEU A 16 -43.05 48.64 19.22
C LEU A 16 -42.12 47.42 19.01
N PRO A 17 -40.96 47.58 18.32
CA PRO A 17 -40.50 48.65 17.44
C PRO A 17 -40.12 48.16 16.02
N LEU A 18 -40.14 49.07 15.06
CA LEU A 18 -39.58 48.89 13.72
C LEU A 18 -38.05 48.82 13.84
N VAL A 19 -37.48 47.62 13.79
CA VAL A 19 -36.03 47.45 13.58
C VAL A 19 -35.80 47.32 12.07
N LEU A 20 -35.31 48.40 11.47
CA LEU A 20 -34.72 48.37 10.13
C LEU A 20 -33.42 47.57 10.21
N ILE A 21 -33.50 46.26 10.03
CA ILE A 21 -32.33 45.44 9.69
C ILE A 21 -32.24 45.50 8.17
N LEU A 22 -31.20 46.18 7.68
CA LEU A 22 -30.76 46.09 6.29
C LEU A 22 -30.38 44.63 6.03
N THR A 23 -31.31 43.83 5.51
CA THR A 23 -30.98 42.53 4.92
C THR A 23 -30.30 42.81 3.59
N GLY A 24 -28.97 42.93 3.63
CA GLY A 24 -28.14 42.78 2.45
C GLY A 24 -28.51 41.47 1.78
N CYS A 25 -28.88 41.54 0.50
CA CYS A 25 -28.99 40.38 -0.36
C CYS A 25 -27.57 39.84 -0.59
N SER A 26 -27.06 39.03 0.34
CA SER A 26 -26.02 38.07 0.01
C SER A 26 -26.74 36.83 -0.45
N THR A 27 -26.68 36.59 -1.75
CA THR A 27 -26.80 35.25 -2.34
C THR A 27 -26.17 34.26 -1.37
N PRO A 28 -26.88 33.20 -0.91
CA PRO A 28 -26.18 32.09 -0.31
C PRO A 28 -25.34 31.50 -1.44
N ASP A 29 -24.05 31.85 -1.44
CA ASP A 29 -23.04 30.98 -2.02
C ASP A 29 -23.32 29.62 -1.40
N THR A 30 -23.93 28.78 -2.21
CA THR A 30 -23.98 27.35 -1.93
C THR A 30 -22.52 26.99 -1.83
N GLU A 31 -22.02 26.81 -0.61
CA GLU A 31 -20.76 26.12 -0.37
C GLU A 31 -20.92 24.81 -1.12
N ALA A 32 -20.38 24.79 -2.34
CA ALA A 32 -20.22 23.61 -3.13
C ALA A 32 -19.56 22.64 -2.17
N GLY A 33 -20.28 21.55 -1.86
CA GLY A 33 -19.78 20.52 -0.97
C GLY A 33 -18.34 20.25 -1.39
N ALA A 34 -17.40 20.48 -0.48
CA ALA A 34 -16.01 20.15 -0.70
C ALA A 34 -16.03 18.70 -1.17
N GLU A 35 -15.78 18.50 -2.47
CA GLU A 35 -15.55 17.18 -3.01
C GLU A 35 -14.43 16.60 -2.14
N PRO A 36 -14.58 15.40 -1.57
CA PRO A 36 -13.50 14.82 -0.78
C PRO A 36 -12.28 14.84 -1.69
N GLU A 37 -11.23 15.58 -1.29
CA GLU A 37 -9.95 15.55 -2.00
C GLU A 37 -9.63 14.07 -2.20
N ALA A 38 -9.50 13.66 -3.45
CA ALA A 38 -9.16 12.29 -3.78
C ALA A 38 -7.82 11.99 -3.11
N THR A 39 -7.87 11.31 -1.96
CA THR A 39 -6.66 10.91 -1.25
C THR A 39 -5.95 9.94 -2.17
N THR A 40 -4.87 10.39 -2.79
CA THR A 40 -3.96 9.50 -3.51
C THR A 40 -3.56 8.39 -2.55
N PRO A 41 -3.67 7.11 -2.96
CA PRO A 41 -3.38 6.01 -2.06
C PRO A 41 -1.90 6.11 -1.63
N TYR A 42 -1.67 6.07 -0.32
CA TYR A 42 -0.35 6.24 0.26
C TYR A 42 0.54 5.03 -0.01
N VAL A 43 1.68 5.24 -0.68
CA VAL A 43 2.70 4.21 -0.89
C VAL A 43 3.64 4.19 0.32
N SER A 44 3.65 3.10 1.07
CA SER A 44 4.53 2.95 2.23
C SER A 44 5.90 2.38 1.83
N ALA A 45 6.97 2.76 2.54
CA ALA A 45 8.32 2.18 2.35
C ALA A 45 8.30 0.65 2.40
N PHE A 46 7.59 0.08 3.38
CA PHE A 46 7.44 -1.37 3.53
C PHE A 46 6.79 -2.05 2.32
N TRP A 47 5.92 -1.34 1.59
CA TRP A 47 5.33 -1.88 0.37
C TRP A 47 6.36 -1.87 -0.77
N VAL A 48 7.10 -0.77 -0.94
CA VAL A 48 8.15 -0.66 -1.98
C VAL A 48 9.24 -1.70 -1.75
N GLU A 49 9.74 -1.79 -0.53
CA GLU A 49 10.79 -2.74 -0.15
C GLU A 49 10.33 -4.19 -0.37
N ARG A 50 9.08 -4.51 -0.04
CA ARG A 50 8.50 -5.83 -0.33
C ARG A 50 8.47 -6.12 -1.83
N GLU A 51 8.00 -5.17 -2.63
CA GLU A 51 7.92 -5.33 -4.09
C GLU A 51 9.30 -5.65 -4.68
N VAL A 52 10.33 -4.91 -4.29
CA VAL A 52 11.71 -5.15 -4.74
C VAL A 52 12.19 -6.54 -4.33
N ARG A 53 11.99 -6.94 -3.07
CA ARG A 53 12.42 -8.26 -2.58
C ARG A 53 11.72 -9.40 -3.30
N VAL A 54 10.41 -9.30 -3.52
CA VAL A 54 9.59 -10.33 -4.17
C VAL A 54 10.02 -10.51 -5.62
N ARG A 55 10.19 -9.41 -6.37
CA ARG A 55 10.66 -9.43 -7.75
C ARG A 55 12.08 -9.96 -7.86
N THR A 56 12.96 -9.56 -6.94
CA THR A 56 14.34 -10.06 -6.88
C THR A 56 14.37 -11.57 -6.62
N LEU A 57 13.54 -12.07 -5.70
CA LEU A 57 13.42 -13.51 -5.44
C LEU A 57 12.88 -14.28 -6.65
N GLU A 58 11.87 -13.73 -7.34
CA GLU A 58 11.31 -14.32 -8.57
C GLU A 58 12.38 -14.43 -9.67
N ARG A 59 13.17 -13.37 -9.83
CA ARG A 59 14.29 -13.35 -10.77
C ARG A 59 15.38 -14.35 -10.41
N MET A 60 15.69 -14.54 -9.12
CA MET A 60 16.63 -15.57 -8.66
C MET A 60 16.16 -16.98 -9.01
N PHE A 61 14.87 -17.29 -8.86
CA PHE A 61 14.34 -18.60 -9.24
C PHE A 61 14.37 -18.82 -10.75
N THR A 62 14.22 -17.74 -11.53
CA THR A 62 14.21 -17.81 -12.99
C THR A 62 15.62 -17.95 -13.60
N GLU A 63 16.59 -17.19 -13.08
CA GLU A 63 17.96 -17.15 -13.61
C GLU A 63 18.88 -18.18 -12.94
N GLY A 64 18.65 -18.46 -11.65
CA GLY A 64 19.45 -19.35 -10.83
C GLY A 64 18.90 -20.77 -10.74
N ASP A 65 19.56 -21.57 -9.90
CA ASP A 65 19.03 -22.86 -9.48
C ASP A 65 18.04 -22.64 -8.32
N SER A 66 16.73 -22.75 -8.61
CA SER A 66 15.68 -22.51 -7.62
C SER A 66 15.79 -23.41 -6.38
N ASP A 67 16.35 -24.63 -6.51
CA ASP A 67 16.59 -25.53 -5.37
C ASP A 67 17.65 -24.96 -4.43
N VAL A 68 18.71 -24.37 -4.99
CA VAL A 68 19.77 -23.72 -4.22
C VAL A 68 19.23 -22.46 -3.54
N VAL A 69 18.50 -21.61 -4.28
CA VAL A 69 17.97 -20.35 -3.73
C VAL A 69 17.01 -20.63 -2.57
N ILE A 70 16.08 -21.58 -2.71
CA ILE A 70 15.14 -21.89 -1.63
C ILE A 70 15.82 -22.59 -0.44
N ALA A 71 16.87 -23.38 -0.70
CA ALA A 71 17.64 -24.03 0.37
C ALA A 71 18.39 -22.98 1.21
N ASN A 72 18.93 -21.94 0.57
CA ASN A 72 19.66 -20.86 1.24
C ASN A 72 18.77 -20.01 2.16
N THR A 73 17.47 -19.89 1.86
CA THR A 73 16.48 -19.17 2.70
C THR A 73 16.41 -19.72 4.14
N GLY A 74 16.82 -20.97 4.36
CA GLY A 74 17.01 -21.52 5.69
C GLY A 74 15.72 -21.56 6.53
N PRO A 75 15.73 -21.14 7.80
CA PRO A 75 14.61 -21.37 8.73
C PRO A 75 13.34 -20.56 8.40
N THR A 76 13.42 -19.52 7.57
CA THR A 76 12.25 -18.74 7.14
C THR A 76 11.58 -19.33 5.90
N ARG A 77 12.16 -20.39 5.30
CA ARG A 77 11.60 -21.07 4.13
C ARG A 77 10.15 -21.48 4.35
N GLU A 78 9.86 -22.20 5.44
CA GLU A 78 8.51 -22.70 5.72
C GLU A 78 7.49 -21.55 5.78
N LEU A 79 7.88 -20.40 6.34
CA LEU A 79 6.99 -19.24 6.40
C LEU A 79 6.63 -18.69 5.02
N LEU A 80 7.56 -18.69 4.05
CA LEU A 80 7.27 -18.26 2.69
C LEU A 80 6.32 -19.21 1.96
N PHE A 81 6.40 -20.51 2.22
CA PHE A 81 5.43 -21.50 1.72
C PHE A 81 4.07 -21.36 2.39
N ASP A 82 4.04 -21.29 3.72
CA ASP A 82 2.80 -21.16 4.50
C ASP A 82 2.04 -19.88 4.15
N ALA A 83 2.77 -18.78 3.90
CA ALA A 83 2.19 -17.52 3.48
C ALA A 83 1.75 -17.49 2.00
N GLY A 84 2.08 -18.51 1.21
CA GLY A 84 1.78 -18.53 -0.22
C GLY A 84 2.64 -17.58 -1.06
N VAL A 85 3.80 -17.15 -0.54
CA VAL A 85 4.76 -16.34 -1.30
C VAL A 85 5.52 -17.21 -2.30
N VAL A 86 5.82 -18.45 -1.92
CA VAL A 86 6.54 -19.41 -2.76
C VAL A 86 5.70 -20.67 -2.92
N HIS A 87 5.66 -21.20 -4.15
CA HIS A 87 4.99 -22.45 -4.46
C HIS A 87 5.92 -23.41 -5.19
N GLU A 88 5.70 -24.70 -4.99
CA GLU A 88 6.26 -25.74 -5.87
C GLU A 88 5.55 -25.69 -7.22
N GLU A 89 6.33 -25.66 -8.30
CA GLU A 89 5.82 -25.69 -9.67
C GLU A 89 6.67 -26.64 -10.54
N GLY A 90 6.07 -27.76 -10.93
CA GLY A 90 6.78 -28.79 -11.68
C GLY A 90 7.96 -29.35 -10.90
N ASP A 91 9.16 -29.19 -11.46
CA ASP A 91 10.43 -29.63 -10.86
C ASP A 91 11.17 -28.49 -10.12
N GLY A 92 10.52 -27.32 -9.91
CA GLY A 92 11.14 -26.16 -9.28
C GLY A 92 10.18 -25.34 -8.42
N TYR A 93 10.48 -24.05 -8.28
CA TYR A 93 9.72 -23.13 -7.45
C TYR A 93 9.32 -21.87 -8.21
N ARG A 94 8.14 -21.34 -7.89
CA ARG A 94 7.66 -20.03 -8.36
C ARG A 94 7.40 -19.10 -7.18
N VAL A 95 7.58 -17.80 -7.42
CA VAL A 95 7.15 -16.75 -6.48
C VAL A 95 5.77 -16.26 -6.90
N GLU A 96 4.90 -16.03 -5.92
CA GLU A 96 3.60 -15.40 -6.13
C GLU A 96 3.75 -13.88 -5.96
N LEU A 97 3.59 -13.15 -7.07
CA LEU A 97 3.76 -11.69 -7.09
C LEU A 97 2.52 -10.95 -6.62
N ASP A 98 1.33 -11.56 -6.75
CA ASP A 98 0.09 -10.94 -6.29
C ASP A 98 -0.07 -11.10 -4.78
N THR A 99 0.30 -10.04 -4.04
CA THR A 99 0.26 -10.05 -2.57
C THR A 99 -1.16 -10.23 -2.01
N ASP A 100 -2.21 -9.96 -2.79
CA ASP A 100 -3.61 -10.17 -2.36
C ASP A 100 -3.96 -11.66 -2.26
N THR A 101 -3.15 -12.53 -2.86
CA THR A 101 -3.33 -13.99 -2.78
C THR A 101 -2.62 -14.63 -1.58
N TRP A 102 -1.76 -13.87 -0.89
CA TRP A 102 -0.99 -14.37 0.24
C TRP A 102 -1.84 -14.55 1.50
N ASP A 103 -1.46 -15.49 2.37
CA ASP A 103 -2.05 -15.61 3.70
C ASP A 103 -1.47 -14.57 4.66
N THR A 104 -2.02 -13.35 4.60
CA THR A 104 -1.60 -12.25 5.48
C THR A 104 -2.02 -12.44 6.94
N SER A 105 -2.77 -13.51 7.28
CA SER A 105 -3.09 -13.84 8.68
C SER A 105 -1.83 -14.24 9.48
N LEU A 106 -0.76 -14.63 8.77
CA LEU A 106 0.55 -14.96 9.34
C LEU A 106 1.38 -13.73 9.76
N ASN A 107 0.80 -12.53 9.68
CA ASN A 107 1.40 -11.22 9.94
C ASN A 107 2.41 -10.81 8.85
N LEU A 108 2.05 -9.77 8.10
CA LEU A 108 2.83 -9.27 6.98
C LEU A 108 4.27 -8.91 7.35
N ASN A 109 4.52 -8.36 8.55
CA ASN A 109 5.89 -8.05 8.99
C ASN A 109 6.75 -9.31 9.17
N ARG A 110 6.15 -10.46 9.49
CA ARG A 110 6.88 -11.73 9.55
C ARG A 110 7.23 -12.23 8.16
N ILE A 111 6.32 -12.04 7.20
CA ILE A 111 6.55 -12.36 5.79
C ILE A 111 7.68 -11.47 5.23
N ASP A 112 7.63 -10.17 5.49
CA ASP A 112 8.70 -9.22 5.11
C ASP A 112 10.05 -9.61 5.72
N GLY A 113 10.06 -10.00 7.00
CA GLY A 113 11.26 -10.51 7.65
C GLY A 113 11.79 -11.80 7.02
N ALA A 114 10.92 -12.69 6.55
CA ALA A 114 11.32 -13.90 5.83
C ALA A 114 11.89 -13.59 4.45
N LEU A 115 11.30 -12.63 3.73
CA LEU A 115 11.83 -12.13 2.46
C LEU A 115 13.22 -11.51 2.66
N GLY A 116 13.40 -10.61 3.63
CA GLY A 116 14.71 -10.03 3.92
C GLY A 116 15.73 -11.08 4.39
N SER A 117 15.29 -12.14 5.06
CA SER A 117 16.18 -13.26 5.36
C SER A 117 16.54 -14.10 4.15
N ALA A 118 15.67 -14.21 3.14
CA ALA A 118 16.01 -14.84 1.87
C ALA A 118 17.02 -14.01 1.07
N MET A 119 16.87 -12.68 1.06
CA MET A 119 17.79 -11.77 0.38
C MET A 119 19.20 -11.84 0.97
N ARG A 120 19.36 -11.73 2.30
CA ARG A 120 20.68 -11.83 2.98
C ARG A 120 21.42 -13.15 2.79
N GLN A 121 20.74 -14.17 2.29
CA GLN A 121 21.29 -15.52 2.14
C GLN A 121 21.56 -15.88 0.67
N ASN A 122 21.23 -14.99 -0.26
CA ASN A 122 21.39 -15.19 -1.69
C ASN A 122 22.09 -13.98 -2.34
N GLU A 123 22.57 -14.18 -3.55
CA GLU A 123 23.28 -13.17 -4.32
C GLU A 123 22.57 -12.87 -5.62
N VAL A 124 22.57 -11.61 -6.02
CA VAL A 124 22.20 -11.18 -7.38
C VAL A 124 23.44 -11.32 -8.25
N THR A 125 23.34 -12.13 -9.30
CA THR A 125 24.48 -12.49 -10.17
C THR A 125 24.24 -12.17 -11.64
N TRP A 126 23.05 -11.69 -12.01
CA TRP A 126 22.67 -11.43 -13.40
C TRP A 126 22.92 -9.97 -13.85
N CYS A 127 23.18 -9.05 -12.92
CA CYS A 127 23.48 -7.64 -13.23
C CYS A 127 24.98 -7.30 -13.28
N GLY A 128 25.85 -8.30 -13.34
CA GLY A 128 27.30 -8.12 -13.43
C GLY A 128 28.03 -8.90 -12.34
N ASP A 129 28.80 -8.20 -11.52
CA ASP A 129 29.46 -8.81 -10.36
C ASP A 129 28.43 -9.27 -9.34
N ALA A 130 28.73 -10.37 -8.65
CA ALA A 130 27.86 -10.90 -7.61
C ALA A 130 27.76 -9.91 -6.44
N VAL A 131 26.55 -9.59 -6.01
CA VAL A 131 26.24 -8.73 -4.86
C VAL A 131 25.26 -9.45 -3.93
N GLU A 132 25.36 -9.22 -2.62
CA GLU A 132 24.35 -9.72 -1.68
C GLU A 132 22.99 -9.14 -2.07
N ALA A 133 21.94 -9.96 -2.08
CA ALA A 133 20.66 -9.49 -2.58
C ALA A 133 19.97 -8.50 -1.65
N GLU A 134 20.30 -8.50 -0.37
CA GLU A 134 19.84 -7.45 0.54
C GLU A 134 20.49 -6.11 0.19
N ASP A 135 21.80 -6.08 -0.07
CA ASP A 135 22.50 -4.87 -0.55
C ASP A 135 21.88 -4.36 -1.86
N PHE A 136 21.54 -5.26 -2.79
CA PHE A 136 20.85 -4.91 -4.04
C PHE A 136 19.48 -4.25 -3.81
N VAL A 137 18.74 -4.69 -2.79
CA VAL A 137 17.44 -4.12 -2.39
C VAL A 137 17.64 -2.77 -1.67
N GLU A 138 18.63 -2.69 -0.78
CA GLU A 138 18.97 -1.46 -0.05
C GLU A 138 19.39 -0.35 -1.02
N ASP A 139 20.20 -0.66 -2.03
CA ASP A 139 20.60 0.29 -3.08
C ASP A 139 19.38 0.88 -3.82
N TYR A 140 18.37 0.06 -4.14
CA TYR A 140 17.13 0.55 -4.74
C TYR A 140 16.37 1.46 -3.79
N MET A 141 16.22 1.05 -2.52
CA MET A 141 15.50 1.83 -1.53
C MET A 141 16.18 3.18 -1.28
N ASP A 142 17.51 3.21 -1.23
CA ASP A 142 18.29 4.44 -1.04
C ASP A 142 18.16 5.41 -2.24
N GLU A 143 18.07 4.89 -3.46
CA GLU A 143 17.95 5.73 -4.66
C GLU A 143 16.51 6.20 -4.94
N PHE A 144 15.51 5.33 -4.75
CA PHE A 144 14.15 5.56 -5.26
C PHE A 144 13.09 5.83 -4.19
N TRP A 145 13.32 5.52 -2.92
CA TRP A 145 12.34 5.81 -1.87
C TRP A 145 12.03 7.32 -1.81
N GLU A 146 10.75 7.67 -1.74
CA GLU A 146 10.22 9.05 -1.77
C GLU A 146 10.46 9.82 -3.09
N THR A 147 10.96 9.17 -4.14
CA THR A 147 11.15 9.82 -5.45
C THR A 147 9.97 9.63 -6.40
N LEU A 148 9.13 8.63 -6.15
CA LEU A 148 7.93 8.29 -6.94
C LEU A 148 6.67 8.36 -6.06
N ASP A 149 5.54 8.69 -6.71
CA ASP A 149 4.29 9.02 -6.00
C ASP A 149 3.22 7.91 -6.05
N THR A 150 3.37 6.89 -6.90
CA THR A 150 2.30 5.92 -7.17
C THR A 150 2.81 4.48 -7.17
N PHE A 151 1.93 3.54 -6.83
CA PHE A 151 2.19 2.10 -6.90
C PHE A 151 2.72 1.70 -8.29
N ASP A 152 1.98 2.03 -9.36
CA ASP A 152 2.37 1.73 -10.75
C ASP A 152 3.77 2.26 -11.13
N ALA A 153 4.14 3.47 -10.65
CA ALA A 153 5.46 4.03 -10.91
C ALA A 153 6.56 3.23 -10.20
N TYR A 154 6.34 2.86 -8.92
CA TYR A 154 7.28 2.00 -8.22
C TYR A 154 7.36 0.60 -8.86
N GLU A 155 6.24 -0.03 -9.22
CA GLU A 155 6.27 -1.34 -9.89
C GLU A 155 7.08 -1.30 -11.18
N ALA A 156 6.85 -0.29 -12.03
CA ALA A 156 7.60 -0.13 -13.27
C ALA A 156 9.10 0.10 -13.01
N SER A 157 9.42 0.92 -12.01
CA SER A 157 10.80 1.18 -11.56
C SER A 157 11.49 -0.09 -11.04
N VAL A 158 10.82 -0.85 -10.18
CA VAL A 158 11.34 -2.11 -9.63
C VAL A 158 11.60 -3.12 -10.75
N ILE A 159 10.65 -3.28 -11.68
CA ILE A 159 10.79 -4.22 -12.81
C ILE A 159 12.01 -3.84 -13.65
N ASP A 160 12.15 -2.57 -14.03
CA ASP A 160 13.32 -2.10 -14.79
C ASP A 160 14.62 -2.35 -14.01
N TYR A 161 14.66 -2.01 -12.72
CA TYR A 161 15.85 -2.18 -11.88
C TYR A 161 16.27 -3.65 -11.71
N VAL A 162 15.32 -4.55 -11.42
CA VAL A 162 15.58 -5.99 -11.26
C VAL A 162 16.09 -6.61 -12.57
N ASP A 163 15.65 -6.09 -13.72
CA ASP A 163 16.16 -6.45 -15.05
C ASP A 163 17.47 -5.72 -15.43
N CYS A 164 18.20 -5.19 -14.43
CA CYS A 164 19.47 -4.47 -14.56
C CYS A 164 19.37 -3.16 -15.36
N GLY A 165 18.17 -2.60 -15.43
CA GLY A 165 17.91 -1.25 -15.91
C GLY A 165 18.33 -0.20 -14.89
N THR A 166 17.84 1.01 -15.09
CA THR A 166 18.20 2.15 -14.24
C THR A 166 17.18 2.42 -13.14
N GLY A 167 16.02 1.77 -13.14
CA GLY A 167 14.89 2.05 -12.25
C GLY A 167 14.19 3.39 -12.53
N ARG A 168 14.64 4.17 -13.52
CA ARG A 168 14.07 5.50 -13.81
C ARG A 168 12.93 5.37 -14.81
N VAL A 169 11.71 5.74 -14.38
CA VAL A 169 10.47 5.71 -15.17
C VAL A 169 9.86 7.08 -15.40
#